data_AF-A0A5E4II53-F1
#
_entry.id   AF-A0A5E4II53-F1
#
_cell.length_a   1.000
_cell.length_b   1.000
_cell.length_c   1.000
_cell.angle_alpha   90.00
_cell.angle_beta   90.00
_cell.angle_gamma   90.00
#
_symmetry.space_group_name_H-M   'P 1'
#
loop_
_entity.id
_entity.type
_entity.pdbx_description
1 polymer ?
#
loop_
_entity_poly.entity_id
_entity_poly.type
_entity_poly.pdbx_seq_one_letter_code
_entity_poly.pdbx_strand_id
1 'polypeptide(L)'
;MCRIDEQFTVNPDVMWKRLGDQIVTLHLKTHQYHVLNEAAARIFEQSTGKNTVETVAHKLADSLNVSKELALEDTRETIDGMVKLGLIIGKEVKREGYVRPAVRAITEEDLKESIASGAELACRSLLGA
;
A
#
# COMPACT_ATOMS: atom_id res chain seq x y z
N MET A 1 5.69 -3.11 1.92
CA MET A 1 5.63 -4.12 0.86
C MET A 1 4.23 -4.13 0.27
N CYS A 2 4.05 -3.46 -0.88
CA CYS A 2 2.76 -3.39 -1.59
C CYS A 2 2.29 -4.77 -2.07
N ARG A 3 0.95 -4.96 -2.09
CA ARG A 3 0.29 -6.17 -2.61
C ARG A 3 0.07 -6.07 -4.11
N ILE A 4 -0.01 -7.23 -4.77
CA ILE A 4 -0.19 -7.34 -6.23
C ILE A 4 -1.55 -6.74 -6.69
N ASP A 5 -2.56 -6.87 -5.84
CA ASP A 5 -3.92 -6.35 -6.04
C ASP A 5 -4.15 -4.92 -5.52
N GLU A 6 -3.11 -4.26 -5.00
CA GLU A 6 -3.22 -2.92 -4.44
C GLU A 6 -3.35 -1.86 -5.54
N GLN A 7 -4.28 -0.93 -5.35
CA GLN A 7 -4.39 0.26 -6.19
C GLN A 7 -3.59 1.39 -5.56
N PHE A 8 -3.07 2.27 -6.39
CA PHE A 8 -2.26 3.39 -5.93
C PHE A 8 -2.59 4.63 -6.74
N THR A 9 -2.51 5.79 -6.09
CA THR A 9 -2.78 7.08 -6.70
C THR A 9 -1.70 8.08 -6.32
N VAL A 10 -1.44 9.06 -7.19
CA VAL A 10 -0.51 10.15 -6.90
C VAL A 10 -0.95 10.89 -5.64
N ASN A 11 0.00 11.21 -4.77
CA ASN A 11 -0.27 11.98 -3.57
C ASN A 11 -0.69 13.42 -3.98
N PRO A 12 -1.84 13.95 -3.49
CA PRO A 12 -2.28 15.31 -3.81
C PRO A 12 -1.28 16.40 -3.41
N ASP A 13 -0.39 16.14 -2.45
CA ASP A 13 0.67 17.05 -2.02
C ASP A 13 1.92 17.02 -2.94
N VAL A 14 1.84 16.35 -4.10
CA VAL A 14 2.97 16.20 -5.03
C VAL A 14 2.66 16.90 -6.35
N MET A 15 3.48 17.89 -6.68
CA MET A 15 3.54 18.46 -8.01
C MET A 15 4.52 17.67 -8.86
N TRP A 16 4.26 17.54 -10.14
CA TRP A 16 5.19 16.86 -11.05
C TRP A 16 5.15 17.44 -12.44
N LYS A 17 6.26 17.27 -13.16
CA LYS A 17 6.40 17.70 -14.55
C LYS A 17 7.24 16.69 -15.32
N ARG A 18 6.82 16.39 -16.54
CA ARG A 18 7.58 15.55 -17.48
C ARG A 18 8.63 16.38 -18.21
N LEU A 19 9.85 15.87 -18.25
CA LEU A 19 11.00 16.44 -18.96
C LEU A 19 11.62 15.32 -19.81
N GLY A 20 11.21 15.21 -21.07
CA GLY A 20 11.60 14.10 -21.95
C GLY A 20 11.09 12.76 -21.40
N ASP A 21 12.02 11.85 -21.12
CA ASP A 21 11.74 10.51 -20.63
C ASP A 21 11.76 10.41 -19.10
N GLN A 22 11.93 11.53 -18.41
CA GLN A 22 11.96 11.61 -16.95
C GLN A 22 10.78 12.41 -16.41
N ILE A 23 10.41 12.13 -15.17
CA ILE A 23 9.45 12.93 -14.41
C ILE A 23 10.17 13.52 -13.21
N VAL A 24 10.07 14.84 -13.05
CA VAL A 24 10.52 15.53 -11.84
C VAL A 24 9.31 15.73 -10.96
N THR A 25 9.40 15.25 -9.72
CA THR A 25 8.37 15.40 -8.69
C THR A 25 8.89 16.35 -7.60
N LEU A 26 7.97 17.14 -7.04
CA LEU A 26 8.18 18.04 -5.91
C LEU A 26 7.10 17.74 -4.87
N HIS A 27 7.52 17.28 -3.70
CA HIS A 27 6.62 17.11 -2.58
C HIS A 27 6.44 18.45 -1.84
N LEU A 28 5.23 19.00 -1.82
CA LEU A 28 4.95 20.36 -1.34
C LEU A 28 5.17 20.55 0.16
N LYS A 29 4.91 19.51 0.97
CA LYS A 29 5.14 19.56 2.43
C LYS A 29 6.61 19.47 2.84
N THR A 30 7.37 18.56 2.22
CA THR A 30 8.77 18.32 2.58
C THR A 30 9.74 19.18 1.76
N HIS A 31 9.26 19.83 0.70
CA HIS A 31 10.06 20.55 -0.30
C HIS A 31 11.15 19.69 -0.95
N GLN A 32 10.96 18.37 -0.99
CA GLN A 32 11.91 17.43 -1.59
C GLN A 32 11.61 17.23 -3.08
N TYR A 33 12.68 17.23 -3.88
CA TYR A 33 12.64 16.94 -5.30
C TYR A 33 13.13 15.52 -5.56
N HIS A 34 12.41 14.79 -6.43
CA HIS A 34 12.84 13.48 -6.90
C HIS A 34 12.74 13.41 -8.41
N VAL A 35 13.75 12.83 -9.04
CA VAL A 35 13.78 12.57 -10.48
C VAL A 35 13.50 11.09 -10.69
N LEU A 36 12.43 10.81 -11.42
CA LEU A 36 12.03 9.46 -11.80
C LEU A 36 12.64 9.13 -13.16
N ASN A 37 13.28 7.97 -13.26
CA ASN A 37 13.74 7.41 -14.53
C ASN A 37 12.56 6.98 -15.41
N GLU A 38 12.82 6.52 -16.62
CA GLU A 38 11.75 6.18 -17.58
C GLU A 38 10.77 5.13 -17.05
N ALA A 39 11.28 4.06 -16.43
CA ALA A 39 10.45 2.99 -15.86
C ALA A 39 9.56 3.52 -14.73
N ALA A 40 10.16 4.21 -13.75
CA ALA A 40 9.43 4.80 -12.63
C ALA A 40 8.44 5.89 -13.08
N ALA A 41 8.79 6.69 -14.09
CA ALA A 41 7.91 7.69 -14.67
C ALA A 41 6.67 7.03 -15.29
N ARG A 42 6.84 5.96 -16.06
CA ARG A 42 5.71 5.19 -16.62
C ARG A 42 4.83 4.61 -15.53
N ILE A 43 5.41 4.02 -14.48
CA ILE A 43 4.66 3.51 -13.32
C ILE A 43 3.87 4.64 -12.64
N PHE A 44 4.52 5.79 -12.44
CA PHE A 44 3.92 6.97 -11.82
C PHE A 44 2.73 7.51 -12.64
N GLU A 45 2.86 7.61 -13.97
CA GLU A 45 1.76 8.03 -14.86
C GLU A 45 0.58 7.06 -14.82
N GLN A 46 0.82 5.77 -14.59
CA GLN A 46 -0.25 4.77 -14.42
C GLN A 46 -0.90 4.80 -13.03
N SER A 47 -0.38 5.60 -12.08
CA SER A 47 -0.88 5.74 -10.70
C SER A 47 -2.14 6.61 -10.61
N THR A 48 -3.18 6.20 -11.34
CA THR A 48 -4.48 6.92 -11.44
C THR A 48 -5.51 6.48 -10.40
N GLY A 49 -5.17 5.53 -9.53
CA GLY A 49 -6.10 4.90 -8.59
C GLY A 49 -7.05 3.88 -9.24
N LYS A 50 -6.84 3.52 -10.51
CA LYS A 50 -7.64 2.50 -11.23
C LYS A 50 -6.86 1.24 -11.55
N ASN A 51 -5.54 1.35 -11.70
CA ASN A 51 -4.67 0.23 -12.04
C ASN A 51 -4.16 -0.45 -10.76
N THR A 52 -4.03 -1.78 -10.81
CA THR A 52 -3.32 -2.58 -9.80
C THR A 52 -1.84 -2.72 -10.12
N VAL A 53 -1.03 -3.14 -9.16
CA VAL A 53 0.42 -3.39 -9.36
C VAL A 53 0.63 -4.38 -10.50
N GLU A 54 -0.15 -5.46 -10.54
CA GLU A 54 -0.12 -6.46 -11.62
C GLU A 54 -0.41 -5.85 -13.00
N THR A 55 -1.44 -5.02 -13.10
CA THR A 55 -1.84 -4.40 -14.37
C THR A 55 -0.73 -3.49 -14.90
N VAL A 56 -0.09 -2.74 -14.00
CA VAL A 56 1.02 -1.86 -14.36
C VAL A 56 2.24 -2.69 -14.76
N ALA A 57 2.57 -3.74 -14.01
CA ALA A 57 3.67 -4.63 -14.34
C ALA A 57 3.51 -5.31 -15.70
N HIS A 58 2.31 -5.78 -16.05
CA HIS A 58 2.03 -6.35 -17.37
C HIS A 58 2.25 -5.34 -18.50
N LYS A 59 1.71 -4.12 -18.35
CA LYS A 59 1.92 -3.04 -19.32
C LYS A 59 3.40 -2.68 -19.45
N LEU A 60 4.14 -2.68 -18.33
CA LEU A 60 5.57 -2.40 -18.32
C LEU A 60 6.35 -3.48 -19.07
N ALA A 61 6.07 -4.75 -18.77
CA ALA A 61 6.69 -5.92 -19.41
C ALA A 61 6.54 -5.88 -20.93
N ASP A 62 5.31 -5.61 -21.40
CA ASP A 62 5.03 -5.51 -22.84
C ASP A 62 5.77 -4.32 -23.47
N SER A 63 5.87 -3.19 -22.76
CA SER A 63 6.49 -1.98 -23.29
C SER A 63 8.02 -1.99 -23.30
N LEU A 64 8.63 -2.76 -22.40
CA LEU A 64 10.10 -2.86 -22.24
C LEU A 64 10.66 -4.19 -22.74
N ASN A 65 9.80 -5.09 -23.24
CA ASN A 65 10.16 -6.42 -23.73
C ASN A 65 10.98 -7.22 -22.70
N VAL A 66 10.55 -7.20 -21.44
CA VAL A 66 11.16 -7.93 -20.31
C VAL A 66 10.23 -9.04 -19.82
N SER A 67 10.76 -9.97 -19.01
CA SER A 67 9.91 -11.03 -18.43
C SER A 67 8.89 -10.44 -17.46
N LYS A 68 7.74 -11.11 -17.36
CA LYS A 68 6.65 -10.69 -16.47
C LYS A 68 7.06 -10.76 -15.01
N GLU A 69 7.87 -11.74 -14.60
CA GLU A 69 8.34 -11.83 -13.22
C GLU A 69 9.26 -10.64 -12.87
N LEU A 70 10.21 -10.32 -13.75
CA LEU A 70 11.14 -9.21 -13.54
C LEU A 70 10.40 -7.87 -13.49
N ALA A 71 9.47 -7.65 -14.43
CA ALA A 71 8.65 -6.44 -14.44
C ALA A 71 7.79 -6.31 -13.19
N LEU A 72 7.26 -7.42 -12.67
CA LEU A 72 6.44 -7.42 -11.44
C LEU A 72 7.28 -7.08 -10.21
N GLU A 73 8.47 -7.66 -10.09
CA GLU A 73 9.39 -7.37 -9.00
C GLU A 73 9.83 -5.89 -9.04
N ASP A 74 10.32 -5.42 -10.18
CA ASP A 74 10.76 -4.03 -10.37
C ASP A 74 9.63 -3.03 -10.12
N THR A 75 8.43 -3.31 -10.64
CA THR A 75 7.24 -2.47 -10.41
C THR A 75 6.91 -2.42 -8.92
N ARG A 76 6.98 -3.55 -8.21
CA ARG A 76 6.66 -3.62 -6.79
C ARG A 76 7.66 -2.85 -5.93
N GLU A 77 8.96 -3.02 -6.19
CA GLU A 77 10.01 -2.29 -5.49
C GLU A 77 9.91 -0.79 -5.76
N THR A 78 9.66 -0.42 -7.00
CA THR A 78 9.51 0.97 -7.42
C THR A 78 8.30 1.64 -6.76
N ILE A 79 7.15 0.96 -6.70
CA ILE A 79 5.96 1.45 -5.98
C ILE A 79 6.23 1.57 -4.48
N ASP A 80 6.84 0.57 -3.85
CA ASP A 80 7.16 0.61 -2.41
C ASP A 80 8.12 1.77 -2.09
N GLY A 81 9.10 2.03 -2.97
CA GLY A 81 9.98 3.19 -2.91
C GLY A 81 9.21 4.51 -3.03
N MET A 82 8.32 4.64 -4.01
CA MET A 82 7.50 5.85 -4.19
C MET A 82 6.55 6.09 -3.02
N VAL A 83 5.99 5.04 -2.41
CA VAL A 83 5.15 5.15 -1.21
C VAL A 83 5.99 5.64 -0.02
N LYS A 84 7.20 5.09 0.18
CA LYS A 84 8.13 5.54 1.25
C LYS A 84 8.53 7.00 1.09
N LEU A 85 8.70 7.46 -0.16
CA LEU A 85 9.00 8.86 -0.48
C LEU A 85 7.76 9.78 -0.42
N GLY A 86 6.57 9.23 -0.17
CA GLY A 86 5.32 10.00 -0.15
C GLY A 86 4.87 10.49 -1.52
N LEU A 87 5.39 9.93 -2.61
CA LEU A 87 5.04 10.34 -3.98
C LEU A 87 3.68 9.79 -4.43
N ILE A 88 3.35 8.59 -3.98
CA ILE A 88 2.08 7.92 -4.24
C ILE A 88 1.52 7.37 -2.92
N ILE A 89 0.20 7.18 -2.89
CA ILE A 89 -0.53 6.64 -1.74
C ILE A 89 -1.29 5.38 -2.16
N GLY A 90 -1.18 4.33 -1.35
CA GLY A 90 -1.96 3.10 -1.53
C GLY A 90 -3.42 3.34 -1.20
N LYS A 91 -4.32 2.89 -2.07
CA LYS A 91 -5.76 2.78 -1.78
C LYS A 91 -6.04 1.35 -1.35
N GLU A 92 -6.56 1.18 -0.14
CA GLU A 92 -7.16 -0.08 0.25
C GLU A 92 -8.37 -0.34 -0.64
N VAL A 93 -8.26 -1.38 -1.48
CA VAL A 93 -9.39 -1.86 -2.27
C VAL A 93 -10.39 -2.46 -1.29
N LYS A 94 -11.49 -1.73 -1.01
CA LYS A 94 -12.68 -2.32 -0.39
C LYS A 94 -13.24 -3.35 -1.37
N ARG A 95 -12.75 -4.59 -1.30
CA ARG A 95 -13.43 -5.73 -1.91
C ARG A 95 -14.65 -6.02 -1.04
N GLU A 96 -15.81 -5.52 -1.46
CA GLU A 96 -17.10 -5.92 -0.92
C GLU A 96 -17.23 -7.44 -1.11
N GLY A 97 -16.92 -8.21 -0.07
CA GLY A 97 -16.92 -9.68 -0.11
C GLY A 97 -15.70 -10.41 0.45
N TYR A 98 -14.65 -9.75 0.95
CA TYR A 98 -13.56 -10.44 1.66
C TYR A 98 -13.34 -9.85 3.05
N VAL A 99 -13.95 -10.49 4.05
CA VAL A 99 -13.69 -10.20 5.47
C VAL A 99 -12.26 -10.66 5.77
N ARG A 100 -11.30 -9.73 5.84
CA ARG A 100 -10.06 -10.03 6.55
C ARG A 100 -10.42 -10.29 8.02
N PRO A 101 -9.87 -11.32 8.69
CA PRO A 101 -9.86 -11.31 10.14
C PRO A 101 -9.12 -10.04 10.55
N ALA A 102 -9.85 -9.10 11.12
CA ALA A 102 -9.28 -7.87 11.67
C ALA A 102 -8.31 -8.31 12.77
N VAL A 103 -7.00 -8.17 12.53
CA VAL A 103 -6.05 -8.10 13.63
C VAL A 103 -6.33 -6.76 14.30
N ARG A 104 -7.28 -6.79 15.23
CA ARG A 104 -7.67 -5.64 16.04
C ARG A 104 -6.46 -5.39 16.96
N ALA A 105 -5.85 -4.21 16.84
CA ALA A 105 -4.94 -3.73 17.87
C ALA A 105 -5.77 -3.63 19.15
N ILE A 106 -5.56 -4.59 20.05
CA ILE A 106 -6.20 -4.66 21.35
C ILE A 106 -5.56 -3.53 22.14
N THR A 107 -6.34 -2.52 22.55
CA THR A 107 -5.82 -1.49 23.46
C THR A 107 -5.62 -2.12 24.84
N GLU A 108 -4.76 -1.54 25.69
CA GLU A 108 -4.56 -2.06 27.06
C GLU A 108 -5.85 -2.11 27.89
N GLU A 109 -6.87 -1.34 27.49
CA GLU A 109 -8.20 -1.32 28.10
C GLU A 109 -9.01 -2.58 27.74
N ASP A 110 -8.98 -3.02 26.48
CA ASP A 110 -9.61 -4.27 26.01
C ASP A 110 -9.00 -5.51 26.70
N LEU A 111 -7.69 -5.47 27.04
CA LEU A 111 -7.02 -6.58 27.74
C LEU A 111 -7.50 -6.71 29.19
N LYS A 112 -7.80 -5.60 29.87
CA LYS A 112 -8.27 -5.60 31.26
C LYS A 112 -9.71 -6.12 31.38
N GLU A 113 -10.58 -5.74 30.46
CA GLU A 113 -11.96 -6.26 30.44
C GLU A 113 -12.00 -7.78 30.16
N SER A 114 -11.10 -8.28 29.32
CA SER A 114 -11.03 -9.72 29.03
C SER A 114 -10.53 -10.56 30.22
N ILE A 115 -9.70 -10.01 31.10
CA ILE A 115 -9.23 -10.72 32.30
C ILE A 115 -10.29 -10.66 33.41
N ALA A 116 -11.02 -9.55 33.54
CA ALA A 116 -12.12 -9.40 34.51
C ALA A 116 -13.27 -10.37 34.24
N SER A 117 -13.67 -10.54 32.97
CA SER A 117 -14.73 -11.49 32.59
C SER A 117 -14.31 -12.96 32.77
N GLY A 118 -13.01 -13.28 32.65
CA GLY A 118 -12.50 -14.63 32.85
C GLY A 118 -12.48 -15.08 34.32
N ALA A 119 -12.25 -14.14 35.25
CA ALA A 119 -12.17 -14.44 36.68
C ALA A 119 -13.55 -14.75 37.31
N GLU A 120 -14.63 -14.08 36.86
CA GLU A 120 -15.99 -14.34 37.38
C GLU A 120 -16.53 -15.73 36.98
N LEU A 121 -16.15 -16.24 35.80
CA LEU A 121 -16.54 -17.56 35.32
C LEU A 121 -15.82 -18.72 36.06
N ALA A 122 -14.61 -18.47 36.57
CA ALA A 122 -13.86 -19.44 37.36
C ALA A 122 -14.37 -19.53 38.82
N CYS A 123 -14.85 -18.44 39.40
CA CYS A 123 -15.40 -18.46 40.76
C CYS A 123 -16.80 -19.08 40.85
N ARG A 124 -17.63 -18.98 39.79
CA ARG A 124 -18.97 -19.60 39.77
C ARG A 124 -18.96 -21.13 39.58
N SER A 125 -17.91 -21.68 38.97
CA SER A 125 -17.80 -23.12 38.71
C SER A 125 -17.27 -23.93 39.92
N LEU A 126 -16.69 -23.27 40.93
CA LEU A 126 -16.19 -23.92 42.15
C LEU A 126 -17.17 -23.87 43.35
N LEU A 127 -18.24 -23.08 43.29
CA LEU A 127 -19.23 -22.92 44.37
C LEU A 127 -20.62 -23.50 44.03
N GLY A 128 -20.75 -24.20 42.90
CA GLY A 128 -21.99 -24.86 42.47
C GLY A 128 -21.85 -26.38 42.46
N ALA A 129 -21.57 -26.98 43.62
CA ALA A 129 -21.67 -28.42 43.89
C ALA A 129 -22.47 -28.63 45.18
#